data_AF-A0A660UFL2-F1
#
_entry.id   AF-A0A660UFL2-F1
#
_cell.length_a   1.000
_cell.length_b   1.000
_cell.length_c   1.000
_cell.angle_alpha   90.00
_cell.angle_beta   90.00
_cell.angle_gamma   90.00
#
_symmetry.space_group_name_H-M   'P 1'
#
loop_
_entity.id
_entity.type
_entity.pdbx_description
1 polymer ?
#
loop_
_entity_poly.entity_id
_entity_poly.type
_entity_poly.pdbx_seq_one_letter_code
_entity_poly.pdbx_strand_id
1 'polypeptide(L)' 'VSTPTCGPCLGGHMGILAKGERAISTTNRNFIGRMGHKESEVYLASPAVAAASAVFGRIASPEELE' A
#
# COMPACT_ATOMS: atom_id res chain seq x y z
N VAL A 1 2.53 -2.96 -13.37
CA VAL A 1 3.33 -4.17 -13.03
C VAL A 1 4.80 -3.81 -13.18
N SER A 2 5.65 -4.12 -12.20
CA SER A 2 7.10 -3.86 -12.25
C SER A 2 7.88 -5.17 -12.21
N THR A 3 9.18 -5.12 -12.55
CA THR A 3 10.10 -6.22 -12.25
C THR A 3 10.16 -6.49 -10.74
N PRO A 4 10.48 -7.72 -10.29
CA PRO A 4 10.56 -8.03 -8.87
C PRO A 4 11.70 -7.23 -8.23
N THR A 5 11.33 -6.36 -7.30
CA THR A 5 12.25 -5.56 -6.50
C THR A 5 11.55 -5.17 -5.21
N CYS A 6 12.30 -4.79 -4.18
CA CYS A 6 11.69 -4.23 -2.99
C CYS A 6 11.00 -2.88 -3.25
N GLY A 7 11.46 -2.09 -4.22
CA GLY A 7 10.89 -0.80 -4.62
C GLY A 7 10.12 -0.01 -3.54
N PRO A 8 8.79 0.14 -3.65
CA PRO A 8 7.99 0.91 -2.70
C PRO A 8 7.91 0.24 -1.31
N CYS A 9 8.07 -1.09 -1.20
CA CYS A 9 8.09 -1.80 0.09
C CYS A 9 9.21 -1.31 1.02
N LEU A 10 10.33 -0.80 0.50
CA LEU A 10 11.37 -0.11 1.29
C LEU A 10 11.37 1.42 1.16
N GLY A 11 10.49 1.97 0.32
CA GLY A 11 10.44 3.41 0.03
C GLY A 11 11.63 3.91 -0.80
N GLY A 12 12.22 3.06 -1.67
CA GLY A 12 13.46 3.38 -2.38
C GLY A 12 13.35 3.40 -3.90
N HIS A 13 12.16 3.15 -4.46
CA HIS A 13 11.92 3.17 -5.90
C HIS A 13 10.46 3.45 -6.21
N MET A 14 10.07 3.42 -7.50
CA MET A 14 8.72 3.72 -8.02
C MET A 14 7.57 3.36 -7.06
N GLY A 15 6.69 4.33 -6.80
CA GLY A 15 5.56 4.18 -5.87
C GLY A 15 5.88 4.59 -4.42
N ILE A 16 6.89 5.44 -4.20
CA ILE A 16 7.18 6.04 -2.89
C ILE A 16 6.03 6.98 -2.50
N LEU A 17 5.58 6.88 -1.25
CA LEU A 17 4.51 7.73 -0.74
C LEU A 17 5.00 9.15 -0.43
N ALA A 18 4.26 10.13 -0.92
CA ALA A 18 4.42 11.54 -0.60
C ALA A 18 3.81 11.89 0.76
N LYS A 19 3.95 13.15 1.16
CA LYS A 19 3.42 13.67 2.42
C LYS A 19 1.89 13.55 2.47
N GLY A 20 1.37 12.91 3.51
CA GLY A 20 -0.08 12.76 3.73
C GLY A 20 -0.75 11.68 2.86
N GLU A 21 0.00 10.99 2.00
CA GLU A 21 -0.55 9.89 1.21
C GLU A 21 -0.81 8.65 2.08
N ARG A 22 -1.81 7.87 1.66
CA ARG A 22 -2.20 6.62 2.31
C ARG A 22 -2.09 5.48 1.32
N ALA A 23 -1.50 4.38 1.77
CA ALA A 23 -1.41 3.17 0.98
C ALA A 23 -1.96 1.97 1.73
N ILE A 24 -2.66 1.12 1.00
CA ILE A 24 -2.88 -0.26 1.40
C ILE A 24 -1.80 -1.14 0.75
N SER A 25 -1.15 -2.00 1.52
CA SER A 25 0.01 -2.75 1.05
C SER A 25 -0.01 -4.20 1.51
N THR A 26 0.44 -5.09 0.62
CA THR A 26 0.64 -6.52 0.90
C THR A 26 2.03 -6.83 1.45
N THR A 27 2.79 -5.81 1.85
CA THR A 27 4.04 -5.99 2.61
C THR A 27 3.75 -6.46 4.04
N ASN A 28 4.81 -6.72 4.82
CA ASN A 28 4.71 -7.16 6.21
C ASN A 28 5.10 -6.07 7.24
N ARG A 29 5.43 -4.85 6.79
CA ARG A 29 5.91 -3.76 7.66
C ARG A 29 5.25 -2.44 7.31
N ASN A 30 4.83 -1.71 8.33
CA ASN A 30 4.16 -0.41 8.20
C ASN A 30 4.64 0.64 9.22
N PHE A 31 5.87 0.52 9.72
CA PHE A 31 6.43 1.54 10.61
C PHE A 31 6.53 2.91 9.92
N ILE A 32 6.58 3.98 10.69
CA ILE A 32 6.60 5.36 10.18
C ILE A 32 7.73 5.57 9.18
N GLY A 33 7.41 6.12 8.01
CA GLY A 33 8.37 6.38 6.92
C GLY A 33 8.82 5.13 6.16
N ARG A 34 8.15 3.98 6.35
CA ARG A 34 8.54 2.71 5.71
C ARG A 34 8.53 2.74 4.18
N MET A 35 7.50 3.33 3.60
CA MET A 35 7.26 3.35 2.14
C MET A 35 7.44 4.73 1.52
N GLY A 36 7.95 5.70 2.29
CA GLY A 36 8.10 7.08 1.83
C GLY A 36 8.12 8.08 2.97
N HIS A 37 7.38 9.17 2.80
CA HIS A 37 7.37 10.27 3.76
C HIS A 37 6.94 9.83 5.16
N LYS A 38 7.48 10.44 6.22
CA LYS A 38 7.13 10.11 7.62
C LYS A 38 5.67 10.40 7.99
N GLU A 39 5.02 11.28 7.23
CA GLU A 39 3.60 11.59 7.38
C GLU A 39 2.71 10.80 6.40
N SER A 40 3.26 9.79 5.72
CA SER A 40 2.46 8.83 4.97
C SER A 40 1.96 7.72 5.90
N GLU A 41 0.81 7.14 5.57
CA GLU A 41 0.20 6.06 6.34
C GLU A 41 0.17 4.77 5.51
N VAL A 42 0.56 3.65 6.12
CA VAL A 42 0.58 2.33 5.47
C VAL A 42 -0.30 1.36 6.25
N TYR A 43 -1.29 0.79 5.58
CA TYR A 43 -2.18 -0.23 6.13
C TYR A 43 -1.84 -1.59 5.51
N LEU A 44 -1.57 -2.58 6.35
CA LEU A 44 -1.23 -3.93 5.89
C LEU A 44 -2.51 -4.72 5.61
N ALA A 45 -2.53 -5.41 4.48
CA ALA A 45 -3.69 -6.18 4.05
C ALA A 45 -3.30 -7.41 3.23
N SER A 46 -4.22 -8.37 3.13
CA SER A 46 -4.08 -9.50 2.20
C SER A 46 -4.21 -9.02 0.74
N PRO A 47 -3.74 -9.80 -0.25
CA PRO A 47 -3.92 -9.47 -1.65
C PRO A 47 -5.39 -9.24 -2.05
N ALA A 48 -6.32 -10.00 -1.48
CA ALA A 48 -7.75 -9.86 -1.77
C ALA A 48 -8.30 -8.49 -1.31
N VAL A 49 -7.97 -8.08 -0.08
CA VAL A 49 -8.40 -6.77 0.47
C VAL A 49 -7.72 -5.62 -0.28
N ALA A 50 -6.44 -5.76 -0.63
CA ALA A 50 -5.72 -4.75 -1.41
C ALA A 50 -6.34 -4.58 -2.80
N ALA A 51 -6.73 -5.68 -3.47
CA ALA A 51 -7.42 -5.64 -4.75
C ALA A 51 -8.80 -4.97 -4.64
N ALA A 52 -9.63 -5.37 -3.67
CA ALA A 52 -10.93 -4.75 -3.43
C ALA A 52 -10.80 -3.24 -3.14
N SER A 53 -9.86 -2.87 -2.27
CA SER A 53 -9.62 -1.47 -1.93
C SER A 53 -9.12 -0.65 -3.13
N ALA A 54 -8.36 -1.26 -4.03
CA ALA A 54 -7.94 -0.63 -5.28
C ALA A 54 -9.12 -0.36 -6.23
N VAL A 55 -10.16 -1.20 -6.22
CA VAL A 55 -11.39 -0.98 -7.00
C VAL A 55 -12.22 0.15 -6.40
N PHE A 56 -12.40 0.16 -5.08
CA PHE A 56 -13.27 1.14 -4.41
C PHE A 56 -12.62 2.50 -4.12
N GLY A 57 -11.29 2.60 -4.15
CA GLY A 57 -10.57 3.82 -3.77
C GLY A 57 -10.60 4.12 -2.26
N ARG A 58 -11.06 3.16 -1.45
CA ARG A 58 -11.08 3.18 0.02
C ARG A 58 -10.80 1.79 0.56
N ILE A 59 -10.50 1.66 1.84
CA ILE A 59 -10.39 0.34 2.48
C ILE A 59 -11.76 -0.36 2.34
N ALA A 60 -11.75 -1.52 1.69
CA ALA A 60 -12.94 -2.29 1.35
C ALA A 60 -12.71 -3.79 1.54
N SER A 61 -13.79 -4.49 1.89
CA SER A 61 -13.81 -5.95 2.02
C SER A 61 -13.92 -6.63 0.65
N PRO A 62 -13.30 -7.80 0.43
CA PRO A 62 -13.47 -8.55 -0.81
C PRO A 62 -14.93 -8.89 -1.13
N GLU A 63 -15.77 -9.09 -0.12
CA GLU A 63 -17.19 -9.39 -0.24
C GLU A 63 -17.99 -8.21 -0.80
N GLU A 64 -17.45 -6.98 -0.78
CA GLU A 64 -18.09 -5.82 -1.41
C GLU A 64 -17.99 -5.87 -2.95
N LEU A 65 -17.17 -6.75 -3.53
CA LEU A 65 -17.03 -6.93 -4.99
C LEU A 65 -18.06 -7.90 -5.60
N GLU A 66 -18.81 -8.63 -4.77
CA GLU A 66 -19.86 -9.56 -5.19
C GLU A 66 -21.15 -8.83 -5.60
#